data_AF-A0AA38HDG8-F1
#
_entry.id   AF-A0AA38HDG8-F1
#
_cell.length_a   1.000
_cell.length_b   1.000
_cell.length_c   1.000
_cell.angle_alpha   90.00
_cell.angle_beta   90.00
_cell.angle_gamma   90.00
#
_symmetry.space_group_name_H-M   'P 1'
#
loop_
_entity.id
_entity.type
_entity.pdbx_description
1 polymer ?
#
loop_
_entity_poly.entity_id
_entity_poly.type
_entity_poly.pdbx_seq_one_letter_code
_entity_poly.pdbx_strand_id
1 'polypeptide(L)'
;MPAPIGSYAALIAWLELEHEGFYSSLVCRDVPGAGRGMFVSRDIPGGETMLEIPSSALLNPLTLRISPLNTIPAHLFPCTNADRAVVPVKRRRQSLTATRLDTTQLLTLHLLLSRDPEGRHQSAWKAYIATLPDFEGWHPLTWVASGGEGVEELLGCLPVEAREKLEDVRKRYEADCEVLKGVLRVEDPFAEQNLLGVLCETDFLWAWLNVNTRTVSIPLDIPGVSSLQNHTLVPVLDMLNHTSQSSSQIPNPRQYPSSPSIASIPRSRHSAPTAPNGTSVVPSGPKPRGLVRDVGPLIPGKIGFRLIAPHKGLSAGDEVLFEYGSHSSATLFAEYGFVEGPYASESVKSDMNDGLAGVRVRRAPTGWLEKEHGCVDVGDLIREIWAGRGMDDAESEEKEDALRALSCFSRHVIHTTPSPPHPSHSLLMLLRALHLPPHSTKLASIRAGRICYISPTNEQAALDSLEAVCSTARSRAVEGVQRVKALRQRSVGAAVGVGSGPERLDGWVWDGLEGMWEEEREVLSAVLGRIERRETDW
;
A
#
# COMPACT_ATOMS: atom_id res chain seq x y z
N MET A 1 -29.71 -18.71 14.19
CA MET A 1 -29.66 -18.89 12.72
C MET A 1 -28.21 -18.80 12.29
N PRO A 2 -27.73 -19.61 11.33
CA PRO A 2 -26.36 -19.47 10.82
C PRO A 2 -26.17 -18.08 10.21
N ALA A 3 -24.99 -17.48 10.42
CA ALA A 3 -24.66 -16.17 9.87
C ALA A 3 -24.64 -16.24 8.32
N PRO A 4 -25.07 -15.19 7.60
CA PRO A 4 -25.00 -15.16 6.14
C PRO A 4 -23.57 -15.36 5.64
N ILE A 5 -23.39 -16.15 4.58
CA ILE A 5 -22.10 -16.30 3.90
C ILE A 5 -21.63 -14.92 3.43
N GLY A 6 -20.34 -14.62 3.64
CA GLY A 6 -19.75 -13.31 3.32
C GLY A 6 -19.98 -12.22 4.36
N SER A 7 -20.73 -12.50 5.44
CA SER A 7 -20.83 -11.59 6.58
C SER A 7 -19.58 -11.66 7.48
N TYR A 8 -19.26 -10.55 8.14
CA TYR A 8 -18.22 -10.51 9.16
C TYR A 8 -18.46 -11.54 10.28
N ALA A 9 -19.72 -11.76 10.67
CA ALA A 9 -20.07 -12.76 11.67
C ALA A 9 -19.72 -14.20 11.24
N ALA A 10 -19.88 -14.53 9.96
CA ALA A 10 -19.48 -15.83 9.43
C ALA A 10 -17.95 -15.99 9.40
N LEU A 11 -17.22 -14.92 9.08
CA LEU A 11 -15.75 -14.90 9.15
C LEU A 11 -15.25 -15.15 10.58
N ILE A 12 -15.80 -14.45 11.58
CA ILE A 12 -15.41 -14.63 12.98
C ILE A 12 -15.74 -16.04 13.48
N ALA A 13 -16.91 -16.57 13.17
CA ALA A 13 -17.27 -17.93 13.55
C ALA A 13 -16.31 -18.99 12.96
N TRP A 14 -15.87 -18.80 11.70
CA TRP A 14 -14.86 -19.67 11.09
C TRP A 14 -13.48 -19.53 11.76
N LEU A 15 -13.04 -18.30 12.06
CA LEU A 15 -11.77 -18.05 12.75
C LEU A 15 -11.75 -18.68 14.15
N GLU A 16 -12.81 -18.51 14.94
CA GLU A 16 -12.92 -19.07 16.28
C GLU A 16 -12.97 -20.61 16.29
N LEU A 17 -13.61 -21.21 15.28
CA LEU A 17 -13.79 -22.67 15.20
C LEU A 17 -12.55 -23.39 14.67
N GLU A 18 -11.96 -22.87 13.59
CA GLU A 18 -10.92 -23.58 12.83
C GLU A 18 -9.49 -23.17 13.22
N HIS A 19 -9.32 -22.04 13.90
CA HIS A 19 -8.01 -21.44 14.17
C HIS A 19 -7.78 -21.18 15.66
N GLU A 20 -7.31 -22.20 16.37
CA GLU A 20 -6.91 -22.10 17.77
C GLU A 20 -5.94 -20.93 18.01
N GLY A 21 -6.24 -20.13 19.03
CA GLY A 21 -5.47 -18.92 19.37
C GLY A 21 -5.95 -17.65 18.68
N PHE A 22 -6.95 -17.72 17.80
CA PHE A 22 -7.62 -16.52 17.31
C PHE A 22 -8.30 -15.75 18.46
N TYR A 23 -8.16 -14.42 18.45
CA TYR A 23 -8.85 -13.52 19.36
C TYR A 23 -9.12 -12.17 18.68
N SER A 24 -10.29 -11.59 18.90
CA SER A 24 -10.63 -10.23 18.45
C SER A 24 -11.53 -9.54 19.45
N SER A 25 -11.19 -8.30 19.82
CA SER A 25 -12.10 -7.38 20.51
C SER A 25 -12.74 -6.35 19.57
N LEU A 26 -12.59 -6.57 18.26
CA LEU A 26 -13.02 -5.66 17.21
C LEU A 26 -14.38 -6.07 16.65
N VAL A 27 -15.14 -5.08 16.17
CA VAL A 27 -16.40 -5.27 15.45
C VAL A 27 -16.35 -4.52 14.12
N CYS A 28 -16.86 -5.14 13.07
CA CYS A 28 -16.97 -4.51 11.76
C CYS A 28 -18.20 -3.59 11.70
N ARG A 29 -18.05 -2.40 11.11
CA ARG A 29 -19.16 -1.47 10.80
C ARG A 29 -18.95 -0.86 9.42
N ASP A 30 -20.02 -0.38 8.81
CA ASP A 30 -19.92 0.43 7.59
C ASP A 30 -19.49 1.86 7.95
N VAL A 31 -18.55 2.39 7.18
CA VAL A 31 -17.97 3.72 7.31
C VAL A 31 -18.26 4.48 6.01
N PRO A 32 -19.10 5.53 6.06
CA PRO A 32 -19.43 6.31 4.88
C PRO A 32 -18.17 6.81 4.15
N GLY A 33 -18.03 6.44 2.87
CA GLY A 33 -16.89 6.82 2.03
C GLY A 33 -15.62 5.98 2.21
N ALA A 34 -15.57 5.05 3.16
CA ALA A 34 -14.44 4.13 3.38
C ALA A 34 -14.84 2.64 3.35
N GLY A 35 -16.10 2.33 3.06
CA GLY A 35 -16.58 0.95 2.99
C GLY A 35 -16.77 0.35 4.39
N ARG A 36 -16.02 -0.69 4.74
CA ARG A 36 -16.07 -1.30 6.09
C ARG A 36 -14.87 -0.87 6.90
N GLY A 37 -15.07 -0.66 8.19
CA GLY A 37 -14.04 -0.36 9.16
C GLY A 37 -14.16 -1.22 10.41
N MET A 38 -13.08 -1.31 11.17
CA MET A 38 -13.02 -2.07 12.41
C MET A 38 -13.05 -1.14 13.61
N PHE A 39 -13.88 -1.45 14.59
CA PHE A 39 -14.11 -0.61 15.76
C PHE A 39 -13.87 -1.41 17.03
N VAL A 40 -13.35 -0.76 18.07
CA VAL A 40 -13.25 -1.41 19.38
C VAL A 40 -14.64 -1.52 20.02
N SER A 41 -14.97 -2.71 20.52
CA SER A 41 -16.28 -3.00 21.12
C SER A 41 -16.39 -2.54 22.59
N ARG A 42 -15.25 -2.24 23.22
CA ARG A 42 -15.11 -1.80 24.61
C ARG A 42 -13.87 -0.92 24.74
N ASP A 43 -13.71 -0.28 25.89
CA ASP A 43 -12.46 0.40 26.23
C ASP A 43 -11.31 -0.62 26.29
N ILE A 44 -10.17 -0.24 25.71
CA ILE A 44 -8.96 -1.05 25.63
C ILE A 44 -7.79 -0.24 26.22
N PRO A 45 -7.24 -0.64 27.38
CA PRO A 45 -6.00 -0.08 27.93
C PRO A 45 -4.82 -0.15 26.95
N GLY A 46 -3.91 0.83 27.06
CA GLY A 46 -2.73 0.86 26.21
C GLY A 46 -1.81 -0.35 26.42
N GLY A 47 -1.29 -0.91 25.32
CA GLY A 47 -0.46 -2.11 25.33
C GLY A 47 -1.22 -3.44 25.38
N GLU A 48 -2.55 -3.42 25.48
CA GLU A 48 -3.38 -4.63 25.44
C GLU A 48 -3.50 -5.18 24.00
N THR A 49 -3.64 -6.50 23.86
CA THR A 49 -3.92 -7.15 22.58
C THR A 49 -5.37 -6.92 22.16
N MET A 50 -5.59 -6.42 20.94
CA MET A 50 -6.92 -6.18 20.38
C MET A 50 -7.32 -7.23 19.34
N LEU A 51 -6.33 -7.77 18.64
CA LEU A 51 -6.50 -8.76 17.60
C LEU A 51 -5.30 -9.71 17.63
N GLU A 52 -5.56 -11.00 17.59
CA GLU A 52 -4.56 -12.05 17.43
C GLU A 52 -5.02 -13.02 16.35
N ILE A 53 -4.19 -13.21 15.34
CA ILE A 53 -4.45 -14.06 14.19
C ILE A 53 -3.32 -15.09 14.11
N PRO A 54 -3.61 -16.37 14.40
CA PRO A 54 -2.59 -17.41 14.36
C PRO A 54 -2.12 -17.67 12.94
N SER A 55 -0.92 -18.24 12.79
CA SER A 55 -0.32 -18.47 11.46
C SER A 55 -1.17 -19.36 10.55
N SER A 56 -1.98 -20.25 11.14
CA SER A 56 -2.87 -21.16 10.40
C SER A 56 -4.00 -20.44 9.67
N ALA A 57 -4.42 -19.26 10.15
CA ALA A 57 -5.48 -18.46 9.53
C ALA A 57 -4.98 -17.61 8.35
N LEU A 58 -3.67 -17.36 8.27
CA LEU A 58 -3.08 -16.51 7.24
C LEU A 58 -3.13 -17.20 5.87
N LEU A 59 -3.40 -16.44 4.81
CA LEU A 59 -3.39 -16.93 3.43
C LEU A 59 -2.13 -16.42 2.71
N ASN A 60 -1.16 -17.32 2.55
CA ASN A 60 0.11 -17.09 1.88
C ASN A 60 0.60 -18.41 1.22
N PRO A 61 1.65 -18.40 0.39
CA PRO A 61 2.15 -19.62 -0.24
C PRO A 61 2.43 -20.78 0.71
N LEU A 62 2.91 -20.52 1.93
CA LEU A 62 3.31 -21.58 2.87
C LEU A 62 2.11 -22.27 3.48
N THR A 63 1.08 -21.51 3.87
CA THR A 63 -0.17 -22.03 4.42
C THR A 63 -1.04 -22.66 3.34
N LEU A 64 -1.09 -22.04 2.15
CA LEU A 64 -1.83 -22.57 1.01
C LEU A 64 -1.27 -23.92 0.54
N ARG A 65 0.07 -24.05 0.46
CA ARG A 65 0.74 -25.28 0.01
C ARG A 65 0.39 -26.51 0.85
N ILE A 66 0.16 -26.33 2.16
CA ILE A 66 -0.15 -27.42 3.09
C ILE A 66 -1.66 -27.65 3.27
N SER A 67 -2.51 -26.82 2.65
CA SER A 67 -3.96 -26.98 2.75
C SER A 67 -4.41 -28.27 2.05
N PRO A 68 -5.26 -29.09 2.70
CA PRO A 68 -5.80 -30.31 2.08
C PRO A 68 -6.75 -30.01 0.91
N LEU A 69 -7.27 -28.78 0.82
CA LEU A 69 -8.14 -28.33 -0.27
C LEU A 69 -7.38 -27.66 -1.41
N ASN A 70 -6.05 -27.54 -1.33
CA ASN A 70 -5.27 -26.91 -2.38
C ASN A 70 -5.25 -27.76 -3.66
N THR A 71 -5.71 -27.17 -4.76
CA THR A 71 -5.69 -27.79 -6.10
C THR A 71 -4.58 -27.26 -6.99
N ILE A 72 -3.81 -26.26 -6.55
CA ILE A 72 -2.74 -25.67 -7.37
C ILE A 72 -1.54 -26.63 -7.44
N PRO A 73 -1.03 -26.96 -8.64
CA PRO A 73 0.14 -27.82 -8.78
C PRO A 73 1.36 -27.34 -8.00
N ALA A 74 2.00 -28.27 -7.28
CA ALA A 74 3.09 -27.95 -6.34
C ALA A 74 4.31 -27.28 -7.00
N HIS A 75 4.56 -27.51 -8.29
CA HIS A 75 5.69 -26.91 -9.01
C HIS A 75 5.50 -25.41 -9.28
N LEU A 76 4.26 -24.91 -9.28
CA LEU A 76 3.95 -23.50 -9.46
C LEU A 76 4.26 -22.66 -8.22
N PHE A 77 4.37 -23.28 -7.04
CA PHE A 77 4.68 -22.56 -5.81
C PHE A 77 6.12 -22.00 -5.83
N PRO A 78 6.35 -20.84 -5.18
CA PRO A 78 7.69 -20.30 -5.04
C PRO A 78 8.60 -21.24 -4.22
N CYS A 79 9.88 -21.31 -4.59
CA CYS A 79 10.89 -22.06 -3.83
C CYS A 79 11.30 -21.28 -2.59
N THR A 80 11.30 -21.91 -1.42
CA THR A 80 11.95 -21.34 -0.22
C THR A 80 13.47 -21.53 -0.24
N ASN A 81 14.20 -20.82 0.62
CA ASN A 81 15.64 -21.09 0.80
C ASN A 81 15.90 -22.51 1.33
N ALA A 82 15.02 -23.05 2.17
CA ALA A 82 15.09 -24.44 2.62
C ALA A 82 14.98 -25.44 1.45
N ASP A 83 14.08 -25.21 0.49
CA ASP A 83 13.91 -26.06 -0.70
C ASP A 83 15.20 -26.09 -1.55
N ARG A 84 15.93 -24.97 -1.63
CA ARG A 84 17.19 -24.87 -2.39
C ARG A 84 18.34 -25.67 -1.77
N ALA A 85 18.32 -25.90 -0.46
CA ALA A 85 19.38 -26.62 0.26
C ALA A 85 19.30 -28.15 0.07
N VAL A 86 18.12 -28.69 -0.26
CA VAL A 86 17.87 -30.14 -0.33
C VAL A 86 18.06 -30.71 -1.74
N VAL A 87 18.00 -29.88 -2.80
CA VAL A 87 18.07 -30.37 -4.20
C VAL A 87 19.53 -30.52 -4.68
N PRO A 88 19.99 -31.72 -5.09
CA PRO A 88 21.33 -31.91 -5.64
C PRO A 88 21.55 -31.13 -6.94
N VAL A 89 22.73 -30.51 -7.08
CA VAL A 89 23.13 -29.65 -8.21
C VAL A 89 22.86 -30.27 -9.60
N LYS A 90 22.92 -31.61 -9.72
CA LYS A 90 22.70 -32.32 -10.99
C LYS A 90 21.24 -32.34 -11.46
N ARG A 91 20.24 -32.20 -10.56
CA ARG A 91 18.80 -32.10 -10.91
C ARG A 91 18.33 -30.67 -11.20
N ARG A 92 19.15 -29.65 -10.91
CA ARG A 92 18.82 -28.24 -11.20
C ARG A 92 18.61 -27.97 -12.70
N ARG A 93 19.29 -28.70 -13.60
CA ARG A 93 19.19 -28.48 -15.05
C ARG A 93 17.87 -28.95 -15.68
N GLN A 94 17.15 -29.89 -15.07
CA GLN A 94 15.87 -30.40 -15.58
C GLN A 94 14.64 -29.64 -15.03
N SER A 95 14.82 -28.81 -13.99
CA SER A 95 13.75 -28.03 -13.35
C SER A 95 13.64 -26.58 -13.86
N LEU A 96 14.49 -26.17 -14.80
CA LEU A 96 14.55 -24.78 -15.31
C LEU A 96 13.41 -24.43 -16.28
N THR A 97 12.51 -25.37 -16.58
CA THR A 97 11.40 -25.19 -17.53
C THR A 97 10.02 -25.08 -16.86
N ALA A 98 9.92 -25.28 -15.54
CA ALA A 98 8.65 -25.15 -14.82
C ALA A 98 8.48 -23.70 -14.36
N THR A 99 7.44 -23.03 -14.87
CA THR A 99 7.06 -21.68 -14.44
C THR A 99 6.75 -21.69 -12.94
N ARG A 100 7.38 -20.80 -12.18
CA ARG A 100 7.05 -20.56 -10.77
C ARG A 100 6.39 -19.22 -10.65
N LEU A 101 5.33 -19.17 -9.85
CA LEU A 101 4.61 -17.95 -9.55
C LEU A 101 5.27 -17.26 -8.36
N ASP A 102 5.32 -15.94 -8.41
CA ASP A 102 5.61 -15.15 -7.20
C ASP A 102 4.40 -15.16 -6.24
N THR A 103 4.54 -14.48 -5.10
CA THR A 103 3.49 -14.52 -4.09
C THR A 103 2.23 -13.77 -4.49
N THR A 104 2.36 -12.69 -5.28
CA THR A 104 1.22 -11.96 -5.83
C THR A 104 0.45 -12.85 -6.79
N GLN A 105 1.14 -13.40 -7.79
CA GLN A 105 0.54 -14.23 -8.83
C GLN A 105 -0.11 -15.48 -8.26
N LEU A 106 0.54 -16.16 -7.31
CA LEU A 106 -0.01 -17.37 -6.68
C LEU A 106 -1.29 -17.07 -5.89
N LEU A 107 -1.31 -15.99 -5.10
CA LEU A 107 -2.49 -15.60 -4.34
C LEU A 107 -3.62 -15.14 -5.28
N THR A 108 -3.29 -14.41 -6.34
CA THR A 108 -4.25 -14.00 -7.37
C THR A 108 -4.86 -15.23 -8.05
N LEU A 109 -4.04 -16.22 -8.43
CA LEU A 109 -4.53 -17.48 -8.99
C LEU A 109 -5.48 -18.18 -8.01
N HIS A 110 -5.11 -18.29 -6.73
CA HIS A 110 -5.94 -18.93 -5.72
C HIS A 110 -7.31 -18.24 -5.54
N LEU A 111 -7.33 -16.91 -5.48
CA LEU A 111 -8.59 -16.16 -5.44
C LEU A 111 -9.40 -16.34 -6.73
N LEU A 112 -8.75 -16.25 -7.90
CA LEU A 112 -9.39 -16.43 -9.20
C LEU A 112 -10.07 -17.80 -9.32
N LEU A 113 -9.42 -18.87 -8.88
CA LEU A 113 -10.00 -20.22 -8.88
C LEU A 113 -11.27 -20.32 -8.03
N SER A 114 -11.42 -19.49 -7.00
CA SER A 114 -12.64 -19.45 -6.18
C SER A 114 -13.86 -18.87 -6.90
N ARG A 115 -13.65 -18.21 -8.05
CA ARG A 115 -14.70 -17.70 -8.95
C ARG A 115 -15.11 -18.71 -10.03
N ASP A 116 -14.55 -19.92 -10.04
CA ASP A 116 -15.00 -21.00 -10.94
C ASP A 116 -16.50 -21.30 -10.69
N PRO A 117 -17.39 -21.07 -11.67
CA PRO A 117 -18.83 -21.26 -11.50
C PRO A 117 -19.23 -22.72 -11.30
N GLU A 118 -18.39 -23.67 -11.73
CA GLU A 118 -18.60 -25.10 -11.47
C GLU A 118 -18.18 -25.50 -10.04
N GLY A 119 -17.50 -24.61 -9.30
CA GLY A 119 -17.09 -24.84 -7.92
C GLY A 119 -16.08 -25.99 -7.76
N ARG A 120 -15.26 -26.25 -8.79
CA ARG A 120 -14.29 -27.36 -8.79
C ARG A 120 -13.12 -27.10 -7.84
N HIS A 121 -12.82 -25.84 -7.58
CA HIS A 121 -11.73 -25.41 -6.70
C HIS A 121 -12.28 -24.87 -5.38
N GLN A 122 -12.11 -25.64 -4.31
CA GLN A 122 -12.51 -25.22 -2.96
C GLN A 122 -11.35 -24.57 -2.22
N SER A 123 -11.67 -23.71 -1.26
CA SER A 123 -10.68 -23.08 -0.39
C SER A 123 -11.02 -23.27 1.07
N ALA A 124 -10.00 -23.61 1.88
CA ALA A 124 -10.11 -23.58 3.33
C ALA A 124 -10.42 -22.17 3.86
N TRP A 125 -10.11 -21.13 3.07
CA TRP A 125 -10.37 -19.72 3.38
C TRP A 125 -11.68 -19.21 2.79
N LYS A 126 -12.61 -20.08 2.36
CA LYS A 126 -13.87 -19.66 1.73
C LYS A 126 -14.65 -18.62 2.55
N ALA A 127 -14.67 -18.76 3.88
CA ALA A 127 -15.33 -17.80 4.77
C ALA A 127 -14.71 -16.40 4.68
N TYR A 128 -13.37 -16.31 4.61
CA TYR A 128 -12.64 -15.05 4.42
C TYR A 128 -12.80 -14.50 3.00
N ILE A 129 -12.61 -15.33 1.98
CA ILE A 129 -12.73 -14.93 0.56
C ILE A 129 -14.12 -14.33 0.29
N ALA A 130 -15.17 -14.91 0.87
CA ALA A 130 -16.53 -14.40 0.72
C ALA A 130 -16.75 -13.01 1.34
N THR A 131 -15.84 -12.53 2.20
CA THR A 131 -15.88 -11.16 2.74
C THR A 131 -15.12 -10.15 1.90
N LEU A 132 -14.33 -10.56 0.90
CA LEU A 132 -13.54 -9.62 0.10
C LEU A 132 -14.43 -8.68 -0.73
N PRO A 133 -14.04 -7.40 -0.90
CA PRO A 133 -14.84 -6.43 -1.64
C PRO A 133 -14.79 -6.65 -3.15
N ASP A 134 -15.75 -6.03 -3.83
CA ASP A 134 -15.70 -5.74 -5.26
C ASP A 134 -15.23 -4.28 -5.47
N PHE A 135 -14.67 -4.01 -6.66
CA PHE A 135 -13.97 -2.74 -6.96
C PHE A 135 -14.67 -1.86 -8.01
N GLU A 136 -15.74 -2.37 -8.62
CA GLU A 136 -16.46 -1.67 -9.68
C GLU A 136 -17.00 -0.33 -9.15
N GLY A 137 -16.83 0.73 -9.95
CA GLY A 137 -17.33 2.07 -9.62
C GLY A 137 -16.40 2.91 -8.76
N TRP A 138 -15.30 2.36 -8.23
CA TRP A 138 -14.42 3.15 -7.36
C TRP A 138 -12.92 2.98 -7.54
N HIS A 139 -12.41 1.79 -7.86
CA HIS A 139 -10.97 1.65 -8.07
C HIS A 139 -10.57 2.09 -9.50
N PRO A 140 -9.57 2.98 -9.69
CA PRO A 140 -9.27 3.54 -11.00
C PRO A 140 -8.77 2.53 -12.03
N LEU A 141 -8.15 1.43 -11.58
CA LEU A 141 -7.78 0.32 -12.49
C LEU A 141 -9.00 -0.26 -13.22
N THR A 142 -10.20 -0.23 -12.62
CA THR A 142 -11.43 -0.72 -13.29
C THR A 142 -11.82 0.12 -14.49
N TRP A 143 -11.45 1.40 -14.52
CA TRP A 143 -11.77 2.28 -15.64
C TRP A 143 -10.94 1.90 -16.86
N VAL A 144 -9.63 1.73 -16.64
CA VAL A 144 -8.67 1.45 -17.72
C VAL A 144 -8.67 0.00 -18.16
N ALA A 145 -9.02 -0.94 -17.27
CA ALA A 145 -9.10 -2.37 -17.61
C ALA A 145 -10.37 -2.72 -18.39
N SER A 146 -11.49 -2.03 -18.13
CA SER A 146 -12.76 -2.28 -18.81
C SER A 146 -12.89 -1.60 -20.18
N GLY A 147 -12.07 -0.59 -20.48
CA GLY A 147 -12.04 0.08 -21.79
C GLY A 147 -13.34 0.77 -22.20
N GLY A 148 -14.17 1.18 -21.22
CA GLY A 148 -15.49 1.77 -21.46
C GLY A 148 -15.47 3.19 -22.05
N GLU A 149 -16.64 3.65 -22.48
CA GLU A 149 -16.83 5.05 -22.89
C GLU A 149 -16.52 6.02 -21.73
N GLY A 150 -15.91 7.17 -22.03
CA GLY A 150 -15.60 8.22 -21.04
C GLY A 150 -14.32 8.02 -20.21
N VAL A 151 -13.57 6.92 -20.40
CA VAL A 151 -12.31 6.67 -19.69
C VAL A 151 -11.27 7.76 -19.94
N GLU A 152 -11.11 8.22 -21.18
CA GLU A 152 -10.17 9.30 -21.52
C GLU A 152 -10.52 10.63 -20.82
N GLU A 153 -11.80 10.91 -20.60
CA GLU A 153 -12.24 12.10 -19.84
C GLU A 153 -11.87 11.98 -18.36
N LEU A 154 -12.03 10.77 -17.77
CA LEU A 154 -11.61 10.49 -16.39
C LEU A 154 -10.09 10.59 -16.23
N LEU A 155 -9.32 9.99 -17.16
CA LEU A 155 -7.87 10.10 -17.18
C LEU A 155 -7.42 11.56 -17.37
N GLY A 156 -8.15 12.33 -18.17
CA GLY A 156 -7.97 13.77 -18.34
C GLY A 156 -8.20 14.60 -17.08
N CYS A 157 -8.93 14.04 -16.10
CA CYS A 157 -9.16 14.65 -14.80
C CYS A 157 -8.10 14.30 -13.75
N LEU A 158 -7.16 13.39 -14.02
CA LEU A 158 -6.09 13.03 -13.09
C LEU A 158 -4.93 14.03 -13.14
N PRO A 159 -4.31 14.35 -12.00
CA PRO A 159 -2.95 14.90 -11.97
C PRO A 159 -1.96 14.00 -12.71
N VAL A 160 -0.87 14.60 -13.20
CA VAL A 160 0.13 13.89 -14.02
C VAL A 160 0.72 12.71 -13.24
N GLU A 161 1.12 12.93 -11.98
CA GLU A 161 1.66 11.86 -11.12
C GLU A 161 0.65 10.73 -10.93
N ALA A 162 -0.61 11.05 -10.62
CA ALA A 162 -1.67 10.04 -10.44
C ALA A 162 -1.91 9.20 -11.70
N ARG A 163 -1.85 9.83 -12.89
CA ARG A 163 -1.96 9.13 -14.17
C ARG A 163 -0.76 8.21 -14.42
N GLU A 164 0.46 8.68 -14.19
CA GLU A 164 1.67 7.87 -14.32
C GLU A 164 1.65 6.68 -13.35
N LYS A 165 1.22 6.88 -12.10
CA LYS A 165 1.06 5.80 -11.11
C LYS A 165 -0.01 4.79 -11.50
N LEU A 166 -1.17 5.24 -11.99
CA LEU A 166 -2.22 4.36 -12.47
C LEU A 166 -1.74 3.51 -13.66
N GLU A 167 -0.94 4.09 -14.55
CA GLU A 167 -0.33 3.37 -15.66
C GLU A 167 0.65 2.29 -15.18
N ASP A 168 1.46 2.58 -14.16
CA ASP A 168 2.35 1.59 -13.55
C ASP A 168 1.58 0.43 -12.90
N VAL A 169 0.46 0.73 -12.21
CA VAL A 169 -0.46 -0.28 -11.67
C VAL A 169 -1.04 -1.13 -12.80
N ARG A 170 -1.51 -0.50 -13.88
CA ARG A 170 -2.06 -1.20 -15.06
C ARG A 170 -1.05 -2.15 -15.68
N LYS A 171 0.18 -1.70 -15.91
CA LYS A 171 1.26 -2.54 -16.48
C LYS A 171 1.56 -3.76 -15.62
N ARG A 172 1.57 -3.61 -14.29
CA ARG A 172 1.77 -4.74 -13.36
C ARG A 172 0.61 -5.73 -13.44
N TYR A 173 -0.62 -5.22 -13.42
CA TYR A 173 -1.82 -6.05 -13.58
C TYR A 173 -1.80 -6.84 -14.89
N GLU A 174 -1.54 -6.19 -16.03
CA GLU A 174 -1.48 -6.81 -17.34
C GLU A 174 -0.37 -7.88 -17.40
N ALA A 175 0.82 -7.57 -16.89
CA ALA A 175 1.95 -8.51 -16.86
C ALA A 175 1.62 -9.77 -16.03
N ASP A 176 1.03 -9.60 -14.85
CA ASP A 176 0.62 -10.74 -14.01
C ASP A 176 -0.51 -11.54 -14.66
N CYS A 177 -1.50 -10.87 -15.26
CA CYS A 177 -2.58 -11.54 -15.97
C CYS A 177 -2.07 -12.38 -17.14
N GLU A 178 -1.11 -11.90 -17.90
CA GLU A 178 -0.51 -12.69 -19.00
C GLU A 178 0.18 -13.95 -18.48
N VAL A 179 0.89 -13.86 -17.34
CA VAL A 179 1.48 -15.04 -16.69
C VAL A 179 0.40 -16.04 -16.27
N LEU A 180 -0.67 -15.57 -15.62
CA LEU A 180 -1.76 -16.43 -15.14
C LEU A 180 -2.56 -17.06 -16.28
N LYS A 181 -2.87 -16.29 -17.33
CA LYS A 181 -3.47 -16.82 -18.57
C LYS A 181 -2.58 -17.87 -19.22
N GLY A 182 -1.26 -17.70 -19.16
CA GLY A 182 -0.27 -18.71 -19.52
C GLY A 182 -0.45 -20.02 -18.74
N VAL A 183 -0.47 -19.93 -17.41
CA VAL A 183 -0.67 -21.08 -16.51
C VAL A 183 -1.99 -21.80 -16.79
N LEU A 184 -3.11 -21.08 -16.82
CA LEU A 184 -4.43 -21.68 -17.03
C LEU A 184 -4.58 -22.38 -18.40
N ARG A 185 -3.75 -22.02 -19.38
CA ARG A 185 -3.76 -22.61 -20.72
C ARG A 185 -3.01 -23.93 -20.81
N VAL A 186 -1.98 -24.14 -19.98
CA VAL A 186 -1.01 -25.24 -20.16
C VAL A 186 -0.92 -26.20 -18.98
N GLU A 187 -1.30 -25.77 -17.78
CA GLU A 187 -1.15 -26.58 -16.57
C GLU A 187 -2.44 -27.35 -16.27
N ASP A 188 -2.31 -28.66 -16.04
CA ASP A 188 -3.42 -29.47 -15.54
C ASP A 188 -3.59 -29.30 -14.03
N PRO A 189 -4.83 -29.30 -13.51
CA PRO A 189 -6.08 -29.62 -14.23
C PRO A 189 -6.74 -28.42 -14.93
N PHE A 190 -6.14 -27.23 -14.90
CA PHE A 190 -6.76 -25.98 -15.36
C PHE A 190 -7.06 -25.98 -16.86
N ALA A 191 -6.11 -26.49 -17.65
CA ALA A 191 -6.23 -26.61 -19.10
C ALA A 191 -7.34 -27.59 -19.49
N GLU A 192 -7.35 -28.80 -18.90
CA GLU A 192 -8.42 -29.80 -19.08
C GLU A 192 -9.82 -29.26 -18.72
N GLN A 193 -9.89 -28.41 -17.70
CA GLN A 193 -11.13 -27.79 -17.21
C GLN A 193 -11.57 -26.57 -18.02
N ASN A 194 -10.77 -26.14 -19.00
CA ASN A 194 -10.98 -24.93 -19.79
C ASN A 194 -11.26 -23.68 -18.94
N LEU A 195 -10.55 -23.51 -17.82
CA LEU A 195 -10.80 -22.40 -16.88
C LEU A 195 -10.67 -21.03 -17.56
N LEU A 196 -9.75 -20.89 -18.51
CA LEU A 196 -9.57 -19.65 -19.26
C LEU A 196 -10.80 -19.27 -20.11
N GLY A 197 -11.59 -20.25 -20.55
CA GLY A 197 -12.83 -20.02 -21.29
C GLY A 197 -14.05 -19.77 -20.39
N VAL A 198 -13.92 -20.02 -19.08
CA VAL A 198 -15.02 -19.90 -18.11
C VAL A 198 -14.89 -18.63 -17.28
N LEU A 199 -13.66 -18.27 -16.89
CA LEU A 199 -13.36 -17.06 -16.13
C LEU A 199 -13.32 -15.84 -17.06
N CYS A 200 -13.81 -14.70 -16.57
CA CYS A 200 -13.84 -13.45 -17.35
C CYS A 200 -12.85 -12.41 -16.79
N GLU A 201 -12.58 -11.35 -17.56
CA GLU A 201 -11.60 -10.32 -17.18
C GLU A 201 -11.93 -9.65 -15.83
N THR A 202 -13.21 -9.54 -15.45
CA THR A 202 -13.60 -9.00 -14.14
C THR A 202 -13.20 -9.91 -12.99
N ASP A 203 -13.11 -11.23 -13.20
CA ASP A 203 -12.63 -12.17 -12.18
C ASP A 203 -11.13 -12.02 -11.94
N PHE A 204 -10.35 -11.85 -13.02
CA PHE A 204 -8.91 -11.56 -12.94
C PHE A 204 -8.65 -10.25 -12.21
N LEU A 205 -9.39 -9.20 -12.58
CA LEU A 205 -9.28 -7.89 -11.97
C LEU A 205 -9.64 -7.91 -10.49
N TRP A 206 -10.75 -8.57 -10.12
CA TRP A 206 -11.18 -8.72 -8.73
C TRP A 206 -10.12 -9.46 -7.89
N ALA A 207 -9.59 -10.56 -8.42
CA ALA A 207 -8.59 -11.35 -7.71
C ALA A 207 -7.29 -10.55 -7.51
N TRP A 208 -6.81 -9.90 -8.57
CA TRP A 208 -5.56 -9.14 -8.52
C TRP A 208 -5.68 -7.91 -7.62
N LEU A 209 -6.78 -7.15 -7.70
CA LEU A 209 -7.00 -5.98 -6.85
C LEU A 209 -7.10 -6.37 -5.37
N ASN A 210 -7.76 -7.49 -5.04
CA ASN A 210 -7.76 -7.96 -3.66
C ASN A 210 -6.34 -8.27 -3.15
N VAL A 211 -5.49 -8.87 -3.96
CA VAL A 211 -4.09 -9.12 -3.57
C VAL A 211 -3.30 -7.82 -3.47
N ASN A 212 -3.39 -6.92 -4.46
CA ASN A 212 -2.64 -5.67 -4.51
C ASN A 212 -2.99 -4.73 -3.35
N THR A 213 -4.27 -4.67 -2.96
CA THR A 213 -4.76 -3.69 -1.99
C THR A 213 -4.79 -4.17 -0.54
N ARG A 214 -4.79 -5.50 -0.30
CA ARG A 214 -5.06 -6.08 1.05
C ARG A 214 -3.94 -6.93 1.63
N THR A 215 -2.91 -7.23 0.85
CA THR A 215 -1.79 -8.03 1.37
C THR A 215 -0.86 -7.18 2.23
N VAL A 216 -0.26 -7.82 3.23
CA VAL A 216 0.82 -7.25 4.03
C VAL A 216 2.08 -8.09 3.87
N SER A 217 3.24 -7.46 4.05
CA SER A 217 4.52 -8.14 3.94
C SER A 217 4.85 -8.92 5.21
N ILE A 218 4.85 -10.26 5.12
CA ILE A 218 5.30 -11.16 6.19
C ILE A 218 6.49 -11.98 5.67
N PRO A 219 7.60 -12.11 6.40
CA PRO A 219 8.75 -12.88 5.94
C PRO A 219 8.40 -14.36 5.71
N LEU A 220 8.49 -14.81 4.45
CA LEU A 220 8.20 -16.20 4.06
C LEU A 220 9.46 -17.03 3.76
N ASP A 221 10.66 -16.45 3.89
CA ASP A 221 11.95 -17.08 3.50
C ASP A 221 11.98 -17.53 2.04
N ILE A 222 11.29 -16.77 1.18
CA ILE A 222 11.31 -16.91 -0.26
C ILE A 222 12.38 -15.93 -0.80
N PRO A 223 13.43 -16.42 -1.47
CA PRO A 223 14.47 -15.57 -2.03
C PRO A 223 13.94 -14.72 -3.19
N GLY A 224 14.18 -13.42 -3.11
CA GLY A 224 13.82 -12.45 -4.14
C GLY A 224 13.57 -11.07 -3.53
N VAL A 225 13.00 -10.16 -4.33
CA VAL A 225 12.60 -8.83 -3.86
C VAL A 225 11.38 -8.99 -2.95
N SER A 226 11.44 -8.45 -1.73
CA SER A 226 10.39 -8.65 -0.72
C SER A 226 9.02 -8.14 -1.18
N SER A 227 8.99 -7.10 -2.03
CA SER A 227 7.77 -6.54 -2.62
C SER A 227 7.04 -7.49 -3.58
N LEU A 228 7.64 -8.62 -3.95
CA LEU A 228 7.02 -9.64 -4.81
C LEU A 228 6.90 -10.99 -4.11
N GLN A 229 7.64 -11.21 -3.03
CA GLN A 229 7.89 -12.55 -2.49
C GLN A 229 7.43 -12.77 -1.03
N ASN A 230 6.80 -11.77 -0.41
CA ASN A 230 6.39 -11.84 1.00
C ASN A 230 4.93 -11.43 1.23
N HIS A 231 4.06 -11.52 0.22
CA HIS A 231 2.66 -11.13 0.35
C HIS A 231 1.83 -12.15 1.12
N THR A 232 1.04 -11.67 2.07
CA THR A 232 0.11 -12.47 2.87
C THR A 232 -1.21 -11.72 3.04
N LEU A 233 -2.32 -12.40 2.76
CA LEU A 233 -3.65 -11.94 3.15
C LEU A 233 -3.89 -12.33 4.61
N VAL A 234 -4.27 -11.34 5.42
CA VAL A 234 -4.44 -11.47 6.87
C VAL A 234 -5.89 -11.12 7.20
N PRO A 235 -6.77 -12.13 7.40
CA PRO A 235 -8.20 -11.88 7.65
C PRO A 235 -8.43 -10.91 8.82
N VAL A 236 -9.43 -10.04 8.72
CA VAL A 236 -9.78 -8.99 9.72
C VAL A 236 -8.81 -7.81 9.72
N LEU A 237 -7.50 -8.04 9.63
CA LEU A 237 -6.51 -6.96 9.55
C LEU A 237 -6.69 -6.11 8.29
N ASP A 238 -7.04 -6.75 7.18
CA ASP A 238 -7.30 -6.10 5.90
C ASP A 238 -8.57 -5.24 5.88
N MET A 239 -9.36 -5.24 6.95
CA MET A 239 -10.53 -4.37 7.13
C MET A 239 -10.21 -3.09 7.92
N LEU A 240 -8.97 -2.91 8.40
CA LEU A 240 -8.56 -1.65 9.03
C LEU A 240 -8.39 -0.58 7.96
N ASN A 241 -9.04 0.57 8.13
CA ASN A 241 -8.91 1.70 7.21
C ASN A 241 -7.59 2.47 7.42
N HIS A 242 -7.22 3.25 6.41
CA HIS A 242 -5.98 4.02 6.39
C HIS A 242 -6.05 5.32 7.21
N THR A 243 -4.94 5.71 7.84
CA THR A 243 -4.68 7.09 8.30
C THR A 243 -3.21 7.40 8.17
N SER A 244 -2.87 8.62 7.74
CA SER A 244 -1.50 9.16 7.83
C SER A 244 -1.28 10.09 9.01
N GLN A 245 -2.36 10.51 9.70
CA GLN A 245 -2.28 11.45 10.82
C GLN A 245 -1.39 10.91 11.95
N SER A 246 -0.27 11.59 12.20
CA SER A 246 0.69 11.21 13.25
C SER A 246 0.14 11.35 14.67
N SER A 247 -0.91 12.14 14.86
CA SER A 247 -1.67 12.23 16.12
C SER A 247 -2.61 11.06 16.37
N SER A 248 -2.94 10.27 15.33
CA SER A 248 -3.83 9.13 15.47
C SER A 248 -3.19 8.09 16.38
N GLN A 249 -4.02 7.46 17.21
CA GLN A 249 -3.59 6.40 18.10
C GLN A 249 -3.48 5.09 17.30
N ILE A 250 -2.45 5.00 16.45
CA ILE A 250 -2.24 3.87 15.57
C ILE A 250 -1.77 2.65 16.38
N PRO A 251 -2.42 1.48 16.26
CA PRO A 251 -2.01 0.28 16.95
C PRO A 251 -0.65 -0.24 16.47
N ASN A 252 0.05 -0.97 17.33
CA ASN A 252 1.35 -1.56 17.00
C ASN A 252 1.20 -2.99 16.46
N PRO A 253 1.48 -3.24 15.17
CA PRO A 253 1.47 -4.58 14.59
C PRO A 253 2.70 -5.38 15.05
N ARG A 254 2.49 -6.62 15.49
CA ARG A 254 3.57 -7.51 15.93
C ARG A 254 3.44 -8.89 15.30
N GLN A 255 4.52 -9.34 14.70
CA GLN A 255 4.70 -10.72 14.28
C GLN A 255 5.24 -11.55 15.44
N TYR A 256 4.72 -12.77 15.63
CA TYR A 256 5.16 -13.66 16.70
C TYR A 256 5.26 -15.13 16.22
N PRO A 257 6.10 -15.96 16.85
CA PRO A 257 6.12 -17.39 16.60
C PRO A 257 4.81 -18.04 17.05
N SER A 258 4.00 -18.47 16.10
CA SER A 258 2.80 -19.27 16.35
C SER A 258 3.24 -20.70 16.66
N SER A 259 2.85 -21.22 17.82
CA SER A 259 3.10 -22.63 18.13
C SER A 259 2.13 -23.51 17.33
N PRO A 260 2.59 -24.56 16.64
CA PRO A 260 1.67 -25.53 16.06
C PRO A 260 1.09 -26.40 17.18
N SER A 261 -0.23 -26.57 17.19
CA SER A 261 -0.88 -27.69 17.88
C SER A 261 -0.44 -28.98 17.17
N ILE A 262 0.57 -29.66 17.72
CA ILE A 262 0.70 -31.11 17.52
C ILE A 262 -0.19 -31.71 18.60
N ALA A 263 -1.26 -32.39 18.19
CA ALA A 263 -2.09 -33.20 19.05
C ALA A 263 -1.24 -33.93 20.09
N SER A 264 -1.54 -33.68 21.37
CA SER A 264 -0.80 -34.20 22.51
C SER A 264 -0.68 -35.71 22.47
N ILE A 265 0.51 -36.23 22.16
CA ILE A 265 0.90 -37.60 22.53
C ILE A 265 1.38 -37.52 23.98
N PRO A 266 0.73 -38.19 24.96
CA PRO A 266 1.16 -38.13 26.34
C PRO A 266 2.45 -38.94 26.50
N ARG A 267 3.60 -38.25 26.56
CA ARG A 267 4.86 -38.90 26.94
C ARG A 267 5.06 -38.80 28.45
N SER A 268 4.79 -39.95 29.06
CA SER A 268 5.21 -40.44 30.37
C SER A 268 6.43 -39.72 30.97
N ARG A 269 6.27 -39.32 32.23
CA ARG A 269 7.34 -38.94 33.16
C ARG A 269 8.31 -40.10 33.34
N HIS A 270 9.57 -39.92 32.96
CA HIS A 270 10.67 -40.65 33.59
C HIS A 270 11.82 -39.72 33.96
N SER A 271 12.26 -39.94 35.19
CA SER A 271 13.23 -39.27 36.03
C SER A 271 14.66 -39.20 35.49
N ALA A 272 15.39 -38.20 35.96
CA ALA A 272 16.81 -37.89 35.76
C ALA A 272 17.78 -39.04 36.09
N PRO A 273 19.10 -38.89 35.80
CA PRO A 273 19.97 -38.28 36.83
C PRO A 273 21.13 -37.36 36.34
N THR A 274 21.44 -36.41 37.21
CA THR A 274 22.73 -35.72 37.54
C THR A 274 24.03 -36.49 37.18
N ALA A 275 25.18 -35.91 36.77
CA ALA A 275 26.03 -34.81 37.32
C ALA A 275 27.24 -34.55 36.35
N PRO A 276 28.41 -33.95 36.72
CA PRO A 276 28.71 -32.56 37.13
C PRO A 276 29.93 -31.89 36.40
N ASN A 277 30.15 -30.61 36.70
CA ASN A 277 31.42 -29.83 36.75
C ASN A 277 32.18 -29.42 35.45
N GLY A 278 32.46 -28.10 35.36
CA GLY A 278 33.48 -27.55 34.45
C GLY A 278 33.52 -26.02 34.34
N THR A 279 34.06 -25.34 35.36
CA THR A 279 34.85 -24.08 35.35
C THR A 279 34.43 -22.83 34.53
N SER A 280 34.16 -21.78 35.32
CA SER A 280 34.17 -20.32 35.12
C SER A 280 35.15 -19.71 34.09
N VAL A 281 34.68 -18.71 33.33
CA VAL A 281 35.39 -17.43 33.08
C VAL A 281 34.36 -16.30 32.95
N VAL A 282 34.50 -15.25 33.76
CA VAL A 282 33.82 -13.94 33.63
C VAL A 282 34.82 -12.95 33.03
N PRO A 283 34.38 -12.03 32.14
CA PRO A 283 34.59 -10.63 32.48
C PRO A 283 33.36 -9.74 32.25
N SER A 284 33.22 -8.84 33.21
CA SER A 284 32.26 -7.75 33.35
C SER A 284 32.39 -6.65 32.29
N GLY A 285 31.26 -6.21 31.74
CA GLY A 285 31.07 -4.95 31.00
C GLY A 285 29.65 -4.40 31.24
N PRO A 286 29.42 -3.08 31.16
CA PRO A 286 28.21 -2.46 31.68
C PRO A 286 26.99 -2.82 30.82
N LYS A 287 25.93 -3.34 31.48
CA LYS A 287 24.66 -3.68 30.84
C LYS A 287 23.94 -2.40 30.38
N PRO A 288 23.59 -2.25 29.08
CA PRO A 288 22.55 -1.32 28.70
C PRO A 288 21.18 -1.89 29.14
N ARG A 289 20.34 -0.99 29.64
CA ARG A 289 19.02 -1.25 30.19
C ARG A 289 18.12 -2.01 29.19
N GLY A 290 17.68 -3.19 29.61
CA GLY A 290 16.41 -3.85 29.29
C GLY A 290 15.82 -3.71 27.87
N LEU A 291 16.32 -4.51 26.93
CA LEU A 291 15.48 -5.03 25.84
C LEU A 291 14.83 -6.32 26.35
N VAL A 292 13.52 -6.28 26.57
CA VAL A 292 12.71 -7.49 26.78
C VAL A 292 12.78 -8.31 25.49
N ARG A 293 13.69 -9.30 25.46
CA ARG A 293 13.76 -10.33 24.41
C ARG A 293 12.76 -11.43 24.77
N ASP A 294 11.49 -11.25 24.43
CA ASP A 294 10.44 -12.26 24.67
C ASP A 294 9.88 -12.90 23.39
N VAL A 295 10.55 -12.74 22.25
CA VAL A 295 10.09 -13.35 20.98
C VAL A 295 11.18 -14.27 20.47
N GLY A 296 10.90 -15.58 20.47
CA GLY A 296 11.77 -16.59 19.84
C GLY A 296 11.98 -16.30 18.35
N PRO A 297 12.87 -17.04 17.66
CA PRO A 297 13.11 -16.83 16.24
C PRO A 297 11.81 -17.00 15.44
N LEU A 298 11.52 -16.04 14.54
CA LEU A 298 10.40 -16.15 13.61
C LEU A 298 10.70 -17.26 12.61
N ILE A 299 9.80 -18.24 12.51
CA ILE A 299 9.92 -19.38 11.60
C ILE A 299 8.88 -19.20 10.49
N PRO A 300 9.29 -19.13 9.21
CA PRO A 300 8.37 -19.06 8.08
C PRO A 300 7.26 -20.12 8.14
N GLY A 301 6.03 -19.71 7.85
CA GLY A 301 4.84 -20.57 7.95
C GLY A 301 4.33 -20.81 9.38
N LYS A 302 5.04 -20.29 10.39
CA LYS A 302 4.67 -20.30 11.81
C LYS A 302 4.72 -18.90 12.41
N ILE A 303 4.42 -17.89 11.60
CA ILE A 303 4.37 -16.49 12.04
C ILE A 303 2.89 -16.12 12.19
N GLY A 304 2.45 -15.85 13.42
CA GLY A 304 1.16 -15.24 13.70
C GLY A 304 1.26 -13.72 13.72
N PHE A 305 0.12 -13.05 13.74
CA PHE A 305 0.01 -11.60 13.75
C PHE A 305 -0.79 -11.12 14.96
N ARG A 306 -0.34 -10.05 15.60
CA ARG A 306 -1.02 -9.44 16.73
C ARG A 306 -1.10 -7.93 16.55
N LEU A 307 -2.24 -7.34 16.88
CA LEU A 307 -2.43 -5.91 16.92
C LEU A 307 -2.53 -5.45 18.38
N ILE A 308 -1.59 -4.60 18.80
CA ILE A 308 -1.51 -4.10 20.17
C ILE A 308 -2.04 -2.67 20.23
N ALA A 309 -2.88 -2.39 21.22
CA ALA A 309 -3.42 -1.06 21.46
C ALA A 309 -2.30 -0.02 21.66
N PRO A 310 -2.47 1.20 21.12
CA PRO A 310 -1.54 2.32 21.30
C PRO A 310 -1.36 2.64 22.79
N HIS A 311 -0.25 3.27 23.19
CA HIS A 311 0.07 3.51 24.60
C HIS A 311 -1.05 4.24 25.38
N LYS A 312 -1.82 5.09 24.71
CA LYS A 312 -2.93 5.83 25.34
C LYS A 312 -4.21 4.99 25.51
N GLY A 313 -4.26 3.77 25.00
CA GLY A 313 -5.48 2.95 24.92
C GLY A 313 -6.41 3.40 23.80
N LEU A 314 -7.60 2.81 23.69
CA LEU A 314 -8.69 3.21 22.80
C LEU A 314 -10.01 3.13 23.56
N SER A 315 -10.97 4.00 23.22
CA SER A 315 -12.30 4.05 23.85
C SER A 315 -13.31 3.25 23.03
N ALA A 316 -14.31 2.66 23.68
CA ALA A 316 -15.39 1.93 23.03
C ALA A 316 -16.01 2.75 21.88
N GLY A 317 -16.05 2.17 20.69
CA GLY A 317 -16.56 2.83 19.50
C GLY A 317 -15.54 3.63 18.69
N ASP A 318 -14.28 3.72 19.12
CA ASP A 318 -13.19 4.25 18.29
C ASP A 318 -12.93 3.32 17.10
N GLU A 319 -12.70 3.91 15.93
CA GLU A 319 -12.23 3.18 14.75
C GLU A 319 -10.75 2.85 14.90
N VAL A 320 -10.41 1.60 14.60
CA VAL A 320 -9.04 1.12 14.57
C VAL A 320 -8.49 1.36 13.17
N LEU A 321 -7.63 2.37 13.06
CA LEU A 321 -6.99 2.76 11.82
C LEU A 321 -5.54 2.25 11.76
N PHE A 322 -5.01 2.14 10.55
CA PHE A 322 -3.66 1.65 10.28
C PHE A 322 -2.95 2.51 9.24
N GLU A 323 -1.64 2.70 9.37
CA GLU A 323 -0.86 3.35 8.31
C GLU A 323 -0.40 2.28 7.32
N TYR A 324 -0.86 2.38 6.07
CA TYR A 324 -0.52 1.41 5.02
C TYR A 324 0.92 1.60 4.52
N GLY A 325 1.41 2.83 4.63
CA GLY A 325 2.74 3.26 4.24
C GLY A 325 2.76 4.76 3.99
N SER A 326 3.95 5.31 3.82
CA SER A 326 4.17 6.73 3.52
C SER A 326 3.83 7.03 2.05
N HIS A 327 2.54 7.16 1.76
CA HIS A 327 2.00 7.26 0.41
C HIS A 327 1.49 8.68 0.09
N SER A 328 1.82 9.16 -1.11
CA SER A 328 1.20 10.37 -1.69
C SER A 328 -0.27 10.11 -2.04
N SER A 329 -1.07 11.16 -2.21
CA SER A 329 -2.45 11.02 -2.69
C SER A 329 -2.53 10.31 -4.04
N ALA A 330 -1.60 10.58 -4.95
CA ALA A 330 -1.49 9.89 -6.23
C ALA A 330 -1.27 8.37 -6.05
N THR A 331 -0.44 7.98 -5.08
CA THR A 331 -0.19 6.57 -4.76
C THR A 331 -1.42 5.91 -4.12
N LEU A 332 -2.02 6.55 -3.10
CA LEU A 332 -3.23 6.04 -2.45
C LEU A 332 -4.36 5.82 -3.47
N PHE A 333 -4.52 6.78 -4.38
CA PHE A 333 -5.54 6.72 -5.41
C PHE A 333 -5.28 5.59 -6.41
N ALA A 334 -4.07 5.52 -6.98
CA ALA A 334 -3.75 4.55 -8.03
C ALA A 334 -3.72 3.10 -7.50
N GLU A 335 -3.17 2.88 -6.30
CA GLU A 335 -2.97 1.54 -5.73
C GLU A 335 -4.19 1.03 -4.94
N TYR A 336 -4.92 1.93 -4.26
CA TYR A 336 -6.00 1.56 -3.33
C TYR A 336 -7.35 2.17 -3.66
N GLY A 337 -7.43 3.08 -4.64
CA GLY A 337 -8.70 3.66 -5.10
C GLY A 337 -9.28 4.75 -4.21
N PHE A 338 -8.54 5.31 -3.26
CA PHE A 338 -9.01 6.40 -2.40
C PHE A 338 -7.96 7.49 -2.19
N VAL A 339 -8.37 8.66 -1.69
CA VAL A 339 -7.48 9.74 -1.27
C VAL A 339 -7.84 10.15 0.15
N GLU A 340 -6.83 10.28 1.01
CA GLU A 340 -7.03 10.87 2.34
C GLU A 340 -7.19 12.40 2.19
N GLY A 341 -8.36 12.91 2.56
CA GLY A 341 -8.65 14.34 2.59
C GLY A 341 -8.48 14.96 3.99
N PRO A 342 -8.53 16.29 4.10
CA PRO A 342 -8.45 17.05 5.36
C PRO A 342 -9.76 17.00 6.13
N TYR A 343 -10.35 15.81 6.22
CA TYR A 343 -11.59 15.56 6.90
C TYR A 343 -11.29 15.47 8.39
N ALA A 344 -11.44 16.59 9.09
CA ALA A 344 -11.55 16.57 10.53
C ALA A 344 -12.77 15.70 10.88
N SER A 345 -12.54 14.53 11.46
CA SER A 345 -13.55 13.82 12.22
C SER A 345 -13.80 14.61 13.50
N GLU A 346 -14.51 15.74 13.41
CA GLU A 346 -15.16 16.25 14.60
C GLU A 346 -16.27 15.24 14.95
N SER A 347 -15.97 14.39 15.94
CA SER A 347 -16.98 13.69 16.71
C SER A 347 -17.83 14.75 17.41
N VAL A 348 -18.85 15.25 16.70
CA VAL A 348 -19.92 15.99 17.34
C VAL A 348 -20.55 14.99 18.30
N LYS A 349 -20.28 15.12 19.59
CA LYS A 349 -21.13 14.54 20.64
C LYS A 349 -22.51 15.14 20.42
N SER A 350 -23.36 14.47 19.65
CA SER A 350 -24.76 14.83 19.56
C SER A 350 -25.35 14.59 20.95
N ASP A 351 -25.71 15.67 21.63
CA ASP A 351 -26.59 15.58 22.79
C ASP A 351 -27.83 14.79 22.37
N MET A 352 -28.16 13.76 23.17
CA MET A 352 -29.27 12.85 22.95
C MET A 352 -30.57 13.61 22.62
N ASN A 353 -31.05 13.46 21.38
CA ASN A 353 -32.46 13.26 21.00
C ASN A 353 -32.65 13.56 19.50
N ASP A 354 -32.18 12.69 18.62
CA ASP A 354 -33.02 12.12 17.56
C ASP A 354 -32.22 11.06 16.79
N GLY A 355 -32.86 9.94 16.49
CA GLY A 355 -32.21 8.74 15.94
C GLY A 355 -31.82 8.85 14.48
N LEU A 356 -30.91 9.75 14.13
CA LEU A 356 -30.15 9.73 12.86
C LEU A 356 -28.88 10.59 12.99
N ALA A 357 -27.79 10.00 13.49
CA ALA A 357 -26.49 10.68 13.59
C ALA A 357 -25.88 10.84 12.19
N GLY A 358 -26.12 11.98 11.55
CA GLY A 358 -25.38 12.40 10.37
C GLY A 358 -24.08 13.08 10.79
N VAL A 359 -22.94 12.48 10.49
CA VAL A 359 -21.62 13.13 10.62
C VAL A 359 -21.55 14.25 9.58
N ARG A 360 -21.57 15.51 10.00
CA ARG A 360 -21.26 16.65 9.12
C ARG A 360 -19.76 16.93 9.19
N VAL A 361 -19.03 16.41 8.21
CA VAL A 361 -17.59 16.69 8.05
C VAL A 361 -17.43 18.10 7.50
N ARG A 362 -16.75 18.99 8.23
CA ARG A 362 -16.44 20.36 7.77
C ARG A 362 -15.01 20.38 7.23
N ARG A 363 -14.82 20.74 5.95
CA ARG A 363 -13.48 20.92 5.34
C ARG A 363 -12.73 22.03 6.10
N ALA A 364 -11.61 21.72 6.75
CA ALA A 364 -10.71 22.72 7.28
C ALA A 364 -9.79 23.22 6.14
N PRO A 365 -9.76 24.52 5.82
CA PRO A 365 -8.99 25.06 4.69
C PRO A 365 -7.48 24.78 4.77
N THR A 366 -6.91 24.63 5.97
CA THR A 366 -5.47 24.38 6.19
C THR A 366 -5.11 22.90 6.27
N GLY A 367 -6.08 21.98 6.33
CA GLY A 367 -5.79 20.58 6.62
C GLY A 367 -4.96 19.87 5.55
N TRP A 368 -4.98 20.35 4.30
CA TRP A 368 -4.09 19.84 3.25
C TRP A 368 -2.61 20.08 3.55
N LEU A 369 -2.28 21.19 4.24
CA LEU A 369 -0.90 21.54 4.60
C LEU A 369 -0.39 20.76 5.83
N GLU A 370 -1.30 20.15 6.58
CA GLU A 370 -1.02 19.37 7.79
C GLU A 370 -0.91 17.87 7.51
N LYS A 371 -1.12 17.45 6.25
CA LYS A 371 -1.04 16.06 5.86
C LYS A 371 0.39 15.54 6.01
N GLU A 372 0.58 14.47 6.77
CA GLU A 372 1.91 13.93 7.09
C GLU A 372 2.70 13.60 5.81
N HIS A 373 2.07 12.89 4.88
CA HIS A 373 2.65 12.47 3.60
C HIS A 373 2.17 13.30 2.41
N GLY A 374 1.70 14.53 2.66
CA GLY A 374 1.26 15.43 1.61
C GLY A 374 2.41 15.85 0.70
N CYS A 375 2.22 15.76 -0.61
CA CYS A 375 3.27 16.16 -1.55
C CYS A 375 2.76 16.45 -2.96
N VAL A 376 3.54 17.25 -3.68
CA VAL A 376 3.33 17.56 -5.09
C VAL A 376 4.58 17.19 -5.88
N ASP A 377 4.49 16.21 -6.77
CA ASP A 377 5.55 15.91 -7.73
C ASP A 377 5.49 16.90 -8.90
N VAL A 378 6.59 17.58 -9.17
CA VAL A 378 6.75 18.55 -10.26
C VAL A 378 7.77 18.07 -11.30
N GLY A 379 8.07 16.77 -11.30
CA GLY A 379 9.10 16.17 -12.13
C GLY A 379 8.83 16.28 -13.63
N ASP A 380 7.56 16.33 -14.05
CA ASP A 380 7.18 16.58 -15.44
C ASP A 380 7.58 17.98 -15.90
N LEU A 381 7.29 19.02 -15.10
CA LEU A 381 7.71 20.40 -15.36
C LEU A 381 9.23 20.55 -15.35
N ILE A 382 9.92 19.83 -14.46
CA ILE A 382 11.37 19.82 -14.42
C ILE A 382 11.97 19.20 -15.67
N ARG A 383 11.39 18.11 -16.19
CA ARG A 383 11.81 17.53 -17.48
C ARG A 383 11.63 18.51 -18.63
N GLU A 384 10.52 19.25 -18.66
CA GLU A 384 10.27 20.29 -19.67
C GLU A 384 11.33 21.40 -19.61
N ILE A 385 11.64 21.91 -18.42
CA ILE A 385 12.65 22.96 -18.21
C ILE A 385 14.06 22.46 -18.55
N TRP A 386 14.40 21.23 -18.15
CA TRP A 386 15.68 20.62 -18.45
C TRP A 386 15.91 20.49 -19.96
N ALA A 387 14.91 19.98 -20.69
CA ALA A 387 14.96 19.85 -22.15
C ALA A 387 14.94 21.22 -22.86
N GLY A 388 14.19 22.20 -22.34
CA GLY A 388 14.05 23.53 -22.93
C GLY A 388 15.26 24.44 -22.76
N ARG A 389 16.25 24.07 -21.95
CA ARG A 389 17.42 24.91 -21.64
C ARG A 389 18.43 25.04 -22.80
N GLY A 390 18.34 24.18 -23.80
CA GLY A 390 19.26 24.19 -24.96
C GLY A 390 20.69 23.79 -24.60
N MET A 391 20.87 22.99 -23.54
CA MET A 391 22.15 22.37 -23.19
C MET A 391 22.54 21.37 -24.28
N ASP A 392 23.83 21.29 -24.60
CA ASP A 392 24.31 20.19 -25.43
C ASP A 392 24.35 18.87 -24.63
N ASP A 393 24.47 17.74 -25.32
CA ASP A 393 24.44 16.41 -24.70
C ASP A 393 25.52 16.25 -23.63
N ALA A 394 26.70 16.85 -23.85
CA ALA A 394 27.83 16.74 -22.93
C ALA A 394 27.59 17.53 -21.63
N GLU A 395 27.03 18.74 -21.73
CA GLU A 395 26.64 19.54 -20.57
C GLU A 395 25.51 18.85 -19.78
N SER A 396 24.49 18.32 -20.48
CA SER A 396 23.40 17.61 -19.84
C SER A 396 23.90 16.38 -19.07
N GLU A 397 24.76 15.57 -19.69
CA GLU A 397 25.35 14.37 -19.07
C GLU A 397 26.23 14.74 -17.86
N GLU A 398 27.04 15.80 -17.95
CA GLU A 398 27.89 16.26 -16.85
C GLU A 398 27.06 16.64 -15.61
N LYS A 399 25.98 17.40 -15.81
CA LYS A 399 25.09 17.83 -14.71
C LYS A 399 24.29 16.66 -14.15
N GLU A 400 23.80 15.78 -15.02
CA GLU A 400 23.04 14.59 -14.63
C GLU A 400 23.90 13.62 -13.80
N ASP A 401 25.14 13.36 -14.20
CA ASP A 401 26.06 12.49 -13.45
C ASP A 401 26.38 13.05 -12.06
N ALA A 402 26.56 14.38 -11.94
CA ALA A 402 26.74 15.02 -10.64
C ALA A 402 25.51 14.86 -9.74
N LEU A 403 24.29 15.03 -10.27
CA LEU A 403 23.04 14.88 -9.53
C LEU A 403 22.74 13.42 -9.17
N ARG A 404 23.00 12.48 -10.08
CA ARG A 404 22.86 11.03 -9.83
C ARG A 404 23.79 10.56 -8.73
N ALA A 405 25.03 11.04 -8.70
CA ALA A 405 25.97 10.73 -7.62
C ALA A 405 25.46 11.19 -6.24
N LEU A 406 24.69 12.29 -6.20
CA LEU A 406 24.05 12.81 -4.98
C LEU A 406 22.64 12.22 -4.75
N SER A 407 22.19 11.27 -5.58
CA SER A 407 20.82 10.74 -5.56
C SER A 407 19.72 11.81 -5.68
N CYS A 408 20.01 12.91 -6.39
CA CYS A 408 19.16 14.09 -6.51
C CYS A 408 18.47 14.23 -7.87
N PHE A 409 18.53 13.23 -8.75
CA PHE A 409 18.03 13.34 -10.13
C PHE A 409 16.63 12.74 -10.37
N SER A 410 16.15 11.83 -9.52
CA SER A 410 15.00 10.98 -9.86
C SER A 410 13.66 11.43 -9.28
N ARG A 411 13.63 12.35 -8.32
CA ARG A 411 12.39 12.75 -7.63
C ARG A 411 12.40 14.23 -7.25
N HIS A 412 11.46 14.98 -7.80
CA HIS A 412 11.39 16.44 -7.66
C HIS A 412 10.04 16.82 -7.06
N VAL A 413 10.03 17.00 -5.75
CA VAL A 413 8.79 17.02 -4.97
C VAL A 413 8.77 18.23 -4.07
N ILE A 414 7.58 18.75 -3.80
CA ILE A 414 7.32 19.71 -2.73
C ILE A 414 6.55 18.96 -1.64
N HIS A 415 7.08 18.98 -0.43
CA HIS A 415 6.52 18.27 0.72
C HIS A 415 5.75 19.23 1.62
N THR A 416 4.69 18.73 2.28
CA THR A 416 4.01 19.42 3.39
C THR A 416 4.79 19.29 4.70
N THR A 417 5.48 18.16 4.89
CA THR A 417 6.16 17.79 6.15
C THR A 417 7.66 17.62 5.95
N PRO A 418 8.52 18.19 6.83
CA PRO A 418 8.17 19.10 7.91
C PRO A 418 7.48 20.39 7.44
N SER A 419 6.52 20.86 8.23
CA SER A 419 5.87 22.15 8.01
C SER A 419 6.83 23.30 8.34
N PRO A 420 6.81 24.42 7.59
CA PRO A 420 5.91 24.70 6.46
C PRO A 420 6.31 23.98 5.17
N PRO A 421 5.41 23.88 4.18
CA PRO A 421 5.71 23.24 2.91
C PRO A 421 7.00 23.76 2.27
N HIS A 422 7.78 22.87 1.67
CA HIS A 422 9.12 23.14 1.17
C HIS A 422 9.51 22.21 0.00
N PRO A 423 10.36 22.67 -0.93
CA PRO A 423 10.90 21.83 -2.01
C PRO A 423 11.87 20.80 -1.45
N SER A 424 11.91 19.62 -2.07
CA SER A 424 12.87 18.57 -1.72
C SER A 424 14.30 19.03 -2.00
N HIS A 425 15.26 18.47 -1.25
CA HIS A 425 16.68 18.70 -1.48
C HIS A 425 17.07 18.38 -2.94
N SER A 426 16.53 17.30 -3.50
CA SER A 426 16.75 16.91 -4.90
C SER A 426 16.29 17.97 -5.89
N LEU A 427 15.08 18.53 -5.69
CA LEU A 427 14.56 19.61 -6.52
C LEU A 427 15.45 20.86 -6.45
N LEU A 428 15.85 21.28 -5.24
CA LEU A 428 16.74 22.44 -5.07
C LEU A 428 18.11 22.21 -5.73
N MET A 429 18.72 21.03 -5.54
CA MET A 429 20.01 20.71 -6.12
C MET A 429 19.95 20.65 -7.65
N LEU A 430 18.87 20.12 -8.23
CA LEU A 430 18.66 20.13 -9.66
C LEU A 430 18.57 21.56 -10.19
N LEU A 431 17.75 22.42 -9.59
CA LEU A 431 17.60 23.82 -10.02
C LEU A 431 18.92 24.59 -9.92
N ARG A 432 19.70 24.36 -8.86
CA ARG A 432 21.04 24.94 -8.70
C ARG A 432 22.01 24.48 -9.79
N ALA A 433 22.04 23.18 -10.09
CA ALA A 433 22.88 22.60 -11.14
C ALA A 433 22.48 23.07 -12.53
N LEU A 434 21.18 23.25 -12.78
CA LEU A 434 20.64 23.78 -14.04
C LEU A 434 21.26 25.14 -14.39
N HIS A 435 21.44 26.01 -13.38
CA HIS A 435 22.00 27.36 -13.54
C HIS A 435 23.52 27.45 -13.41
N LEU A 436 24.24 26.32 -13.40
CA LEU A 436 25.69 26.32 -13.54
C LEU A 436 26.09 26.37 -15.02
N PRO A 437 27.19 27.05 -15.36
CA PRO A 437 27.76 26.96 -16.71
C PRO A 437 28.33 25.54 -16.98
N PRO A 438 28.53 25.18 -18.25
CA PRO A 438 29.28 23.97 -18.63
C PRO A 438 30.64 23.92 -17.94
N HIS A 439 31.10 22.72 -17.58
CA HIS A 439 32.42 22.49 -16.97
C HIS A 439 32.65 23.26 -15.65
N SER A 440 31.58 23.59 -14.94
CA SER A 440 31.68 24.26 -13.65
C SER A 440 32.40 23.39 -12.63
N THR A 441 33.46 23.93 -12.02
CA THR A 441 34.19 23.27 -10.93
C THR A 441 33.32 22.95 -9.71
N LYS A 442 32.14 23.59 -9.62
CA LYS A 442 31.13 23.32 -8.59
C LYS A 442 30.44 21.97 -8.79
N LEU A 443 30.32 21.45 -10.02
CA LEU A 443 29.70 20.15 -10.30
C LEU A 443 30.46 19.01 -9.62
N ALA A 444 31.79 19.04 -9.64
CA ALA A 444 32.62 18.07 -8.90
C ALA A 444 32.39 18.11 -7.38
N SER A 445 32.10 19.30 -6.84
CA SER A 445 31.81 19.46 -5.42
C SER A 445 30.39 19.00 -5.05
N ILE A 446 29.41 19.22 -5.93
CA ILE A 446 28.03 18.70 -5.80
C ILE A 446 28.06 17.17 -5.86
N ARG A 447 28.74 16.60 -6.85
CA ARG A 447 28.94 15.15 -7.00
C ARG A 447 29.49 14.51 -5.73
N ALA A 448 30.41 15.20 -5.07
CA ALA A 448 31.03 14.73 -3.83
C ALA A 448 30.23 15.07 -2.55
N GLY A 449 29.05 15.70 -2.67
CA GLY A 449 28.22 16.12 -1.54
C GLY A 449 28.87 17.18 -0.65
N ARG A 450 29.82 17.96 -1.19
CA ARG A 450 30.60 18.96 -0.41
C ARG A 450 29.94 20.32 -0.34
N ILE A 451 29.05 20.63 -1.28
CA ILE A 451 28.32 21.90 -1.34
C ILE A 451 26.87 21.64 -1.70
N CYS A 452 25.97 22.35 -1.02
CA CYS A 452 24.56 22.46 -1.40
C CYS A 452 24.17 23.91 -1.74
N TYR A 453 25.00 24.88 -1.38
CA TYR A 453 24.88 26.29 -1.73
C TYR A 453 25.94 26.66 -2.77
N ILE A 454 25.55 27.41 -3.81
CA ILE A 454 26.47 27.77 -4.90
C ILE A 454 26.98 29.21 -4.79
N SER A 455 26.08 30.19 -4.93
CA SER A 455 26.35 31.62 -4.85
C SER A 455 25.04 32.40 -4.75
N PRO A 456 25.02 33.66 -4.27
CA PRO A 456 23.78 34.44 -4.17
C PRO A 456 23.03 34.56 -5.50
N THR A 457 23.76 34.74 -6.61
CA THR A 457 23.16 34.84 -7.96
C THR A 457 22.58 33.50 -8.43
N ASN A 458 23.24 32.38 -8.14
CA ASN A 458 22.71 31.06 -8.52
C ASN A 458 21.49 30.69 -7.66
N GLU A 459 21.51 30.98 -6.36
CA GLU A 459 20.34 30.76 -5.50
C GLU A 459 19.14 31.59 -5.97
N GLN A 460 19.35 32.85 -6.35
CA GLN A 460 18.27 33.66 -6.92
C GLN A 460 17.72 33.04 -8.21
N ALA A 461 18.58 32.63 -9.14
CA ALA A 461 18.13 31.99 -10.38
C ALA A 461 17.38 30.66 -10.12
N ALA A 462 17.82 29.88 -9.14
CA ALA A 462 17.15 28.65 -8.71
C ALA A 462 15.77 28.96 -8.10
N LEU A 463 15.66 29.99 -7.27
CA LEU A 463 14.39 30.45 -6.71
C LEU A 463 13.43 30.98 -7.79
N ASP A 464 13.93 31.76 -8.76
CA ASP A 464 13.11 32.24 -9.88
C ASP A 464 12.54 31.07 -10.69
N SER A 465 13.34 30.01 -10.87
CA SER A 465 12.89 28.78 -11.54
C SER A 465 11.89 27.99 -10.70
N LEU A 466 12.11 27.91 -9.38
CA LEU A 466 11.16 27.28 -8.45
C LEU A 466 9.82 28.02 -8.46
N GLU A 467 9.83 29.35 -8.47
CA GLU A 467 8.62 30.18 -8.55
C GLU A 467 7.87 29.94 -9.86
N ALA A 468 8.58 29.86 -10.99
CA ALA A 468 7.99 29.57 -12.29
C ALA A 468 7.35 28.16 -12.35
N VAL A 469 8.05 27.14 -11.81
CA VAL A 469 7.53 25.77 -11.68
C VAL A 469 6.26 25.77 -10.82
N CYS A 470 6.31 26.37 -9.64
CA CYS A 470 5.19 26.38 -8.71
C CYS A 470 3.99 27.13 -9.29
N SER A 471 4.21 28.25 -9.96
CA SER A 471 3.14 29.05 -10.59
C SER A 471 2.45 28.29 -11.73
N THR A 472 3.23 27.55 -12.52
CA THR A 472 2.72 26.72 -13.62
C THR A 472 1.91 25.55 -13.07
N ALA A 473 2.48 24.80 -12.10
CA ALA A 473 1.79 23.70 -11.44
C ALA A 473 0.49 24.16 -10.75
N ARG A 474 0.50 25.32 -10.07
CA ARG A 474 -0.68 25.85 -9.39
C ARG A 474 -1.79 26.19 -10.38
N SER A 475 -1.43 26.78 -11.52
CA SER A 475 -2.40 27.08 -12.60
C SER A 475 -3.02 25.78 -13.14
N ARG A 476 -2.19 24.75 -13.40
CA ARG A 476 -2.67 23.41 -13.81
C ARG A 476 -3.62 22.81 -12.77
N ALA A 477 -3.33 22.97 -11.48
CA ALA A 477 -4.17 22.48 -10.39
C ALA A 477 -5.54 23.19 -10.32
N VAL A 478 -5.55 24.53 -10.48
CA VAL A 478 -6.79 25.31 -10.55
C VAL A 478 -7.67 24.83 -11.72
N GLU A 479 -7.08 24.66 -12.90
CA GLU A 479 -7.79 24.12 -14.06
C GLU A 479 -8.27 22.68 -13.84
N GLY A 480 -7.47 21.85 -13.17
CA GLY A 480 -7.80 20.47 -12.80
C GLY A 480 -9.07 20.38 -11.96
N VAL A 481 -9.18 21.19 -10.90
CA VAL A 481 -10.41 21.30 -10.08
C VAL A 481 -11.62 21.64 -10.95
N GLN A 482 -11.49 22.59 -11.89
CA GLN A 482 -12.60 22.97 -12.77
C GLN A 482 -12.97 21.85 -13.75
N ARG A 483 -11.98 21.13 -14.30
CA ARG A 483 -12.23 19.95 -15.16
C ARG A 483 -13.02 18.88 -14.44
N VAL A 484 -12.62 18.53 -13.21
CA VAL A 484 -13.33 17.53 -12.38
C VAL A 484 -14.77 17.98 -12.12
N LYS A 485 -14.99 19.24 -11.70
CA LYS A 485 -16.33 19.79 -11.44
C LYS A 485 -17.21 19.78 -12.68
N ALA A 486 -16.69 20.21 -13.81
CA ALA A 486 -17.42 20.22 -15.07
C ALA A 486 -17.81 18.81 -15.51
N LEU A 487 -16.91 17.82 -15.36
CA LEU A 487 -17.22 16.43 -15.68
C LEU A 487 -18.28 15.86 -14.72
N ARG A 488 -18.11 16.01 -13.41
CA ARG A 488 -19.07 15.56 -12.38
C ARG A 488 -20.48 16.10 -12.64
N GLN A 489 -20.61 17.39 -12.98
CA GLN A 489 -21.90 18.02 -13.28
C GLN A 489 -22.58 17.41 -14.51
N ARG A 490 -21.83 17.06 -15.55
CA ARG A 490 -22.37 16.38 -16.74
C ARG A 490 -22.82 14.95 -16.42
N SER A 491 -22.07 14.25 -15.57
CA SER A 491 -22.32 12.85 -15.22
C SER A 491 -23.56 12.65 -14.36
N VAL A 492 -23.87 13.58 -13.44
CA VAL A 492 -25.04 13.49 -12.55
C VAL A 492 -26.38 13.59 -13.31
N GLY A 493 -26.38 14.06 -14.56
CA GLY A 493 -27.58 14.16 -15.42
C GLY A 493 -27.69 13.10 -16.51
N ALA A 494 -26.70 12.23 -16.69
CA ALA A 494 -26.69 11.22 -17.73
C ALA A 494 -27.47 9.96 -17.30
N ALA A 495 -28.25 9.36 -18.20
CA ALA A 495 -28.88 8.06 -17.94
C ALA A 495 -27.79 6.99 -17.76
N VAL A 496 -27.89 6.16 -16.72
CA VAL A 496 -26.91 5.11 -16.40
C VAL A 496 -26.80 4.14 -17.58
N GLY A 497 -25.69 4.25 -18.31
CA GLY A 497 -25.35 3.33 -19.40
C GLY A 497 -24.87 1.97 -18.89
N VAL A 498 -24.77 1.01 -19.80
CA VAL A 498 -24.14 -0.29 -19.56
C VAL A 498 -22.63 -0.12 -19.83
N GLY A 499 -21.88 0.46 -18.88
CA GLY A 499 -20.44 0.70 -19.03
C GLY A 499 -19.78 1.22 -17.74
N SER A 500 -18.44 1.29 -17.71
CA SER A 500 -17.61 1.77 -16.59
C SER A 500 -17.39 3.30 -16.61
N GLY A 501 -18.40 4.05 -17.08
CA GLY A 501 -18.28 5.48 -17.35
C GLY A 501 -18.36 6.35 -16.09
N PRO A 502 -18.13 7.67 -16.24
CA PRO A 502 -18.20 8.66 -15.16
C PRO A 502 -19.51 8.61 -14.34
N GLU A 503 -20.62 8.24 -14.97
CA GLU A 503 -21.96 8.14 -14.37
C GLU A 503 -22.10 7.05 -13.30
N ARG A 504 -21.16 6.09 -13.23
CA ARG A 504 -21.16 5.03 -12.21
C ARG A 504 -20.21 5.30 -11.04
N LEU A 505 -19.49 6.41 -11.05
CA LEU A 505 -18.53 6.71 -9.99
C LEU A 505 -19.24 7.11 -8.70
N ASP A 506 -18.78 6.51 -7.59
CA ASP A 506 -19.26 6.90 -6.27
C ASP A 506 -18.91 8.36 -5.95
N GLY A 507 -19.74 9.00 -5.13
CA GLY A 507 -19.57 10.42 -4.76
C GLY A 507 -18.20 10.74 -4.14
N TRP A 508 -17.65 9.81 -3.35
CA TRP A 508 -16.37 9.98 -2.67
C TRP A 508 -15.17 9.84 -3.63
N VAL A 509 -15.33 9.14 -4.75
CA VAL A 509 -14.31 9.06 -5.82
C VAL A 509 -14.13 10.43 -6.46
N TRP A 510 -15.24 11.12 -6.75
CA TRP A 510 -15.21 12.50 -7.23
C TRP A 510 -14.52 13.44 -6.24
N ASP A 511 -14.79 13.25 -4.94
CA ASP A 511 -14.16 14.06 -3.90
C ASP A 511 -12.65 13.76 -3.80
N GLY A 512 -12.21 12.53 -4.05
CA GLY A 512 -10.80 12.16 -4.17
C GLY A 512 -10.12 12.79 -5.39
N LEU A 513 -10.77 12.77 -6.55
CA LEU A 513 -10.27 13.43 -7.77
C LEU A 513 -10.10 14.94 -7.58
N GLU A 514 -11.10 15.61 -6.99
CA GLU A 514 -11.01 17.03 -6.65
C GLU A 514 -9.94 17.28 -5.58
N GLY A 515 -9.88 16.41 -4.57
CA GLY A 515 -8.97 16.53 -3.43
C GLY A 515 -7.49 16.52 -3.82
N MET A 516 -7.08 15.69 -4.79
CA MET A 516 -5.69 15.70 -5.27
C MET A 516 -5.29 17.05 -5.86
N TRP A 517 -6.17 17.67 -6.66
CA TRP A 517 -5.90 19.00 -7.23
C TRP A 517 -5.98 20.12 -6.18
N GLU A 518 -6.87 19.99 -5.20
CA GLU A 518 -6.93 20.93 -4.08
C GLU A 518 -5.63 20.88 -3.25
N GLU A 519 -5.12 19.69 -2.95
CA GLU A 519 -3.83 19.50 -2.27
C GLU A 519 -2.70 20.20 -3.04
N GLU A 520 -2.56 19.91 -4.34
CA GLU A 520 -1.53 20.56 -5.17
C GLU A 520 -1.64 22.08 -5.12
N ARG A 521 -2.85 22.62 -5.31
CA ARG A 521 -3.08 24.07 -5.28
C ARG A 521 -2.67 24.71 -3.97
N GLU A 522 -3.04 24.12 -2.82
CA GLU A 522 -2.75 24.68 -1.50
C GLU A 522 -1.25 24.60 -1.19
N VAL A 523 -0.62 23.45 -1.43
CA VAL A 523 0.82 23.25 -1.17
C VAL A 523 1.67 24.21 -2.00
N LEU A 524 1.36 24.35 -3.30
CA LEU A 524 2.07 25.25 -4.20
C LEU A 524 1.85 26.73 -3.83
N SER A 525 0.63 27.09 -3.39
CA SER A 525 0.33 28.44 -2.92
C SER A 525 1.11 28.79 -1.66
N ALA A 526 1.29 27.84 -0.74
CA ALA A 526 2.09 28.02 0.47
C ALA A 526 3.56 28.28 0.13
N VAL A 527 4.16 27.51 -0.79
CA VAL A 527 5.55 27.71 -1.22
C VAL A 527 5.72 29.06 -1.94
N LEU A 528 4.82 29.42 -2.85
CA LEU A 528 4.86 30.72 -3.53
C LEU A 528 4.78 31.89 -2.54
N GLY A 529 3.88 31.81 -1.55
CA GLY A 529 3.78 32.83 -0.50
C GLY A 529 5.04 32.94 0.35
N ARG A 530 5.77 31.85 0.59
CA ARG A 530 7.08 31.88 1.25
C ARG A 530 8.15 32.55 0.39
N ILE A 531 8.18 32.28 -0.91
CA ILE A 531 9.10 32.93 -1.86
C ILE A 531 8.86 34.44 -1.86
N GLU A 532 7.60 34.88 -1.94
CA GLU A 532 7.21 36.30 -1.91
C GLU A 532 7.68 37.01 -0.62
N ARG A 533 7.54 36.33 0.53
CA ARG A 533 8.02 36.83 1.83
C ARG A 533 9.53 36.70 2.05
N ARG A 534 10.26 36.09 1.10
CA ARG A 534 11.69 35.76 1.20
C ARG A 534 12.01 34.80 2.37
N GLU A 535 11.06 33.93 2.71
CA GLU A 535 11.18 32.87 3.73
C GLU A 535 11.73 31.58 3.11
N THR A 536 12.90 31.68 2.47
CA THR A 536 13.50 30.62 1.63
C THR A 536 14.62 29.85 2.32
N ASP A 537 14.58 29.80 3.65
CA ASP A 537 15.39 28.85 4.42
C ASP A 537 14.65 27.50 4.39
N TRP A 538 15.17 26.57 3.58
CA TRP A 538 14.55 25.30 3.21
C TRP A 538 15.28 24.12 3.82
#